data_AF-A0A7W1WN78-F1
#
_entry.id   AF-A0A7W1WN78-F1
#
_cell.length_a   1.000
_cell.length_b   1.000
_cell.length_c   1.000
_cell.angle_alpha   90.00
_cell.angle_beta   90.00
_cell.angle_gamma   90.00
#
_symmetry.space_group_name_H-M   'P 1'
#
loop_
_entity.id
_entity.type
_entity.pdbx_description
1 polymer ?
#
loop_
_entity_poly.entity_id
_entity_poly.type
_entity_poly.pdbx_seq_one_letter_code
_entity_poly.pdbx_strand_id
1 'polypeptide(L)' 'MQTVKLSDLVLAVSPELYDLLTEAERDSDIIVQGDPRSLSEEDINTIIAQTIAHYHQNGPYH' A
#
# COMPACT_ATOMS: atom_id res chain seq x y z
N MET A 1 1.81 7.02 15.03
CA MET A 1 2.46 6.53 13.80
C MET A 1 2.32 5.03 13.84
N GLN A 2 1.62 4.45 12.87
CA GLN A 2 1.47 3.00 12.76
C GLN A 2 2.12 2.54 11.46
N THR A 3 2.87 1.44 11.54
CA THR A 3 3.41 0.77 10.37
C THR A 3 2.50 -0.40 10.06
N VAL A 4 2.00 -0.44 8.84
CA VAL A 4 1.13 -1.52 8.33
C VAL A 4 1.70 -1.99 7.01
N LYS A 5 1.59 -3.27 6.71
CA LYS A 5 2.01 -3.79 5.41
C LYS A 5 1.01 -3.35 4.33
N LEU A 6 1.52 -3.05 3.13
CA LEU A 6 0.66 -2.73 1.98
C LEU A 6 -0.31 -3.89 1.71
N SER A 7 0.15 -5.13 1.86
CA SER A 7 -0.67 -6.34 1.75
C SER A 7 -1.92 -6.30 2.64
N ASP A 8 -1.77 -5.98 3.93
CA ASP A 8 -2.90 -5.87 4.87
C ASP A 8 -3.88 -4.75 4.49
N LEU A 9 -3.35 -3.60 4.05
CA LEU A 9 -4.13 -2.46 3.59
C LEU A 9 -4.97 -2.80 2.36
N VAL A 10 -4.35 -3.50 1.41
CA VAL A 10 -4.98 -3.90 0.16
C VAL A 10 -6.01 -4.99 0.40
N LEU A 11 -5.72 -5.98 1.25
CA LEU A 11 -6.71 -7.00 1.62
C LEU A 11 -7.94 -6.42 2.33
N ALA A 12 -7.76 -5.35 3.11
CA ALA A 12 -8.85 -4.71 3.83
C ALA A 12 -9.80 -3.91 2.93
N VAL A 13 -9.30 -3.35 1.82
CA VAL A 13 -10.08 -2.47 0.93
C VAL A 13 -10.42 -3.11 -0.41
N SER A 14 -9.45 -3.76 -1.04
CA SER A 14 -9.60 -4.35 -2.38
C SER A 14 -8.71 -5.57 -2.51
N PRO A 15 -9.17 -6.74 -2.02
CA PRO A 15 -8.40 -7.98 -2.11
C PRO A 15 -8.11 -8.40 -3.56
N GLU A 16 -8.86 -7.88 -4.54
CA GLU A 16 -8.61 -8.08 -5.98
C GLU A 16 -7.28 -7.47 -6.43
N LEU A 17 -6.88 -6.33 -5.84
CA LEU A 17 -5.59 -5.69 -6.11
C LEU A 17 -4.43 -6.44 -5.44
N TYR A 18 -4.70 -7.27 -4.42
CA TYR A 18 -3.66 -8.04 -3.76
C TYR A 18 -2.92 -8.94 -4.75
N ASP A 19 -3.67 -9.57 -5.66
CA ASP A 19 -3.12 -10.46 -6.68
C ASP A 19 -2.27 -9.71 -7.72
N LEU A 20 -2.56 -8.42 -7.94
CA LEU A 20 -1.84 -7.54 -8.87
C LEU A 20 -0.53 -6.99 -8.30
N LEU A 21 -0.34 -7.04 -6.97
CA LEU A 21 0.88 -6.58 -6.32
C LEU A 21 1.99 -7.62 -6.45
N THR A 22 3.20 -7.14 -6.71
CA THR A 22 4.42 -7.94 -6.65
C THR A 22 4.81 -8.27 -5.21
N GLU A 23 5.65 -9.28 -5.03
CA GLU A 23 6.11 -9.71 -3.70
C GLU A 23 6.80 -8.57 -2.92
N ALA A 24 7.55 -7.71 -3.61
CA ALA A 24 8.19 -6.53 -3.04
C ALA A 24 7.16 -5.48 -2.57
N GLU A 25 6.10 -5.25 -3.35
CA GLU A 25 5.04 -4.33 -2.97
C GLU A 25 4.23 -4.89 -1.79
N ARG A 26 3.90 -6.18 -1.79
CA ARG A 26 3.17 -6.82 -0.68
C ARG A 26 3.92 -6.75 0.65
N ASP A 27 5.25 -6.89 0.62
CA ASP A 27 6.08 -6.79 1.83
C ASP A 27 6.42 -5.34 2.21
N SER A 28 5.96 -4.35 1.44
CA SER A 28 6.25 -2.95 1.72
C SER A 28 5.60 -2.46 3.01
N ASP A 29 6.42 -1.84 3.86
CA ASP A 29 5.98 -1.18 5.09
C ASP A 29 5.46 0.24 4.77
N ILE A 30 4.18 0.47 5.05
CA ILE A 30 3.53 1.76 4.90
C ILE A 30 3.39 2.40 6.27
N ILE A 31 3.90 3.63 6.38
CA ILE A 31 3.79 4.42 7.59
C ILE A 31 2.56 5.32 7.48
N VAL A 32 1.53 5.00 8.27
CA VAL A 32 0.33 5.83 8.37
C VAL A 32 0.49 6.78 9.55
N GLN A 33 0.45 8.08 9.27
CA GLN A 33 0.33 9.12 10.30
C GLN A 33 -1.15 9.38 10.60
N GLY A 34 -1.69 8.64 11.57
CA GLY A 34 -3.09 8.79 12.00
C GLY A 34 -3.66 7.47 12.48
N ASP A 35 -4.99 7.42 12.63
CA ASP A 35 -5.70 6.16 12.84
C ASP A 35 -6.08 5.59 11.47
N PRO A 36 -5.56 4.41 11.08
CA PRO A 36 -5.82 3.83 9.76
C PRO A 36 -7.29 3.45 9.57
N ARG A 37 -8.09 3.35 10.65
CA ARG A 37 -9.54 3.10 10.56
C ARG A 37 -10.33 4.37 10.24
N SER A 38 -9.70 5.53 10.34
CA SER A 38 -10.27 6.82 9.96
C SER A 38 -9.94 7.20 8.51
N LEU A 39 -9.15 6.39 7.81
CA LEU A 39 -8.88 6.59 6.38
C LEU A 39 -10.11 6.21 5.58
N SER A 40 -10.54 7.09 4.69
CA SER A 40 -11.59 6.77 3.75
C SER A 40 -11.06 5.78 2.71
N GLU A 41 -11.95 5.06 2.06
CA GLU A 41 -11.59 4.13 0.98
C GLU A 41 -10.79 4.84 -0.14
N GLU A 42 -11.08 6.11 -0.41
CA GLU A 42 -10.33 6.97 -1.34
C GLU A 42 -8.90 7.28 -0.87
N ASP A 43 -8.70 7.55 0.43
CA ASP A 43 -7.38 7.78 0.99
C ASP A 43 -6.53 6.51 0.91
N ILE A 44 -7.13 5.36 1.21
CA ILE A 44 -6.47 4.06 1.14
C ILE A 44 -6.08 3.74 -0.31
N ASN A 45 -6.99 3.92 -1.26
CA ASN A 45 -6.68 3.76 -2.69
C ASN A 45 -5.56 4.69 -3.15
N THR A 46 -5.53 5.92 -2.63
CA THR A 46 -4.45 6.88 -2.93
C THR A 46 -3.11 6.39 -2.38
N ILE A 47 -3.08 5.89 -1.15
CA ILE A 47 -1.86 5.35 -0.52
C ILE A 47 -1.36 4.12 -1.29
N ILE A 48 -2.26 3.23 -1.69
CA ILE A 48 -1.94 2.05 -2.50
C ILE A 48 -1.32 2.50 -3.83
N ALA A 49 -1.99 3.40 -4.56
CA ALA A 49 -1.51 3.91 -5.83
C ALA A 49 -0.15 4.62 -5.70
N GLN A 50 0.06 5.41 -4.66
CA GLN A 50 1.32 6.08 -4.38
C GLN A 50 2.44 5.09 -4.01
N THR A 51 2.13 4.03 -3.26
CA THR A 51 3.11 3.01 -2.88
C THR A 51 3.55 2.19 -4.09
N ILE A 52 2.58 1.76 -4.91
CA ILE A 52 2.84 1.09 -6.21
C ILE A 52 3.68 2.01 -7.09
N ALA A 53 3.26 3.28 -7.28
CA ALA A 53 3.99 4.23 -8.11
C ALA A 53 5.42 4.49 -7.61
N HIS A 54 5.61 4.61 -6.29
CA HIS A 54 6.93 4.79 -5.68
C HIS A 54 7.82 3.56 -5.92
N TYR A 55 7.30 2.34 -5.81
CA TYR A 55 8.05 1.11 -6.10
C TYR A 55 8.28 0.89 -7.59
N HIS A 56 7.38 1.32 -8.46
CA HIS A 56 7.58 1.29 -9.90
C HIS A 56 8.60 2.33 -10.36
N GLN A 57 8.65 3.50 -9.74
CA GLN A 57 9.66 4.53 -10.04
C GLN A 57 11.01 4.27 -9.38
N ASN A 58 11.03 3.65 -8.19
CA ASN A 58 12.25 3.28 -7.46
C ASN A 58 12.57 1.78 -7.54
N GLY A 59 11.97 1.06 -8.50
CA GLY A 59 12.27 -0.35 -8.75
C GLY A 59 13.75 -0.54 -9.09
N PRO A 60 14.33 -1.73 -8.86
CA PRO A 60 15.77 -1.97 -8.77
C PRO A 60 16.51 -1.98 -10.14
N TYR A 61 16.24 -1.00 -10.99
CA TYR A 61 16.99 -0.76 -12.23
C TYR A 61 17.85 0.49 -12.05
N HIS A 62 19.09 0.23 -11.64
CA HIS A 62 20.24 1.05 -12.00
C HIS A 62 21.20 0.19 -12.80
#